data_AF-A0A8T0TMU2-F1
#
_entry.id   AF-A0A8T0TMU2-F1
#
_cell.length_a   1.000
_cell.length_b   1.000
_cell.length_c   1.000
_cell.angle_alpha   90.00
_cell.angle_beta   90.00
_cell.angle_gamma   90.00
#
_symmetry.space_group_name_H-M   'P 1'
#
loop_
_entity.id
_entity.type
_entity.pdbx_description
1 polymer ?
#
loop_
_entity_poly.entity_id
_entity_poly.type
_entity_poly.pdbx_seq_one_letter_code
_entity_poly.pdbx_strand_id
1 'polypeptide(L)'
;MPFFVYQYTFYLNTRFQNIRVPRENLLNFVADVLPNGQYVSVIDDPDQRFAAFLSPLTLGRVNIAVNSVYISKVGLAIAVRYGLSRRAFSLTPDDPEMLLLDYPSHQRRLLPLLAKVCLMSSAGNFMKKMYVKRTPEMSKAIHIYSSALKATLTWQNMITLQECREACGGQGLKTENRIGIFKAEFDVQSTFEGDNNVLMQQVSKALYAEFLAAQKKKKPFKGLGLEHLNGQNPVIPDKLTSSILRSSKFQMDLYCLRERDLLKQFTEEVSLHLAQGKSREKALMLSYQLAEDLARAFTERTILQIFLADEMNVPSGSLKEVLLLLRSLYVMVSIDESVSFLRYGYLSRDNVASVRNEVLKLCSELKPHALAVVSSFGIPDAFLSPLAFDWIEANALSTGSH
;
A
#
# COMPACT_ATOMS: atom_id res chain seq x y z
N MET A 1 0.54 2.82 31.97
CA MET A 1 -0.53 2.07 31.27
C MET A 1 0.14 1.05 30.37
N PRO A 2 -0.29 -0.23 30.38
CA PRO A 2 0.25 -1.21 29.44
C PRO A 2 -0.21 -0.88 28.01
N PHE A 3 0.68 -1.08 27.04
CA PHE A 3 0.33 -1.02 25.62
C PHE A 3 -0.36 -2.33 25.21
N PHE A 4 -1.26 -2.25 24.23
CA PHE A 4 -1.99 -3.42 23.69
C PHE A 4 -1.03 -4.50 23.17
N VAL A 5 0.17 -4.11 22.71
CA VAL A 5 1.23 -4.96 22.15
C VAL A 5 2.59 -4.30 22.45
N TYR A 6 3.71 -5.03 22.27
CA TYR A 6 5.08 -4.67 22.67
C TYR A 6 5.42 -4.94 24.13
N GLN A 7 5.12 -6.14 24.62
CA GLN A 7 5.46 -6.55 25.99
C GLN A 7 6.97 -6.52 26.29
N TYR A 8 7.81 -6.56 25.25
CA TYR A 8 9.28 -6.52 25.37
C TYR A 8 9.89 -5.13 25.10
N THR A 9 9.08 -4.11 24.80
CA THR A 9 9.55 -2.73 24.61
C THR A 9 9.11 -1.84 25.77
N PHE A 10 10.08 -1.27 26.48
CA PHE A 10 9.80 -0.31 27.55
C PHE A 10 9.58 1.08 26.96
N TYR A 11 8.31 1.49 26.84
CA TYR A 11 7.95 2.87 26.55
C TYR A 11 7.98 3.69 27.83
N LEU A 12 8.82 4.72 27.85
CA LEU A 12 9.02 5.59 29.00
C LEU A 12 8.46 6.98 28.72
N ASN A 13 7.81 7.55 29.73
CA ASN A 13 7.53 8.98 29.77
C ASN A 13 8.73 9.68 30.41
N THR A 14 9.42 10.52 29.64
CA THR A 14 10.56 11.29 30.14
C THR A 14 10.14 12.73 30.38
N ARG A 15 10.42 13.26 31.57
CA ARG A 15 10.21 14.67 31.92
C ARG A 15 11.53 15.27 32.38
N PHE A 16 11.87 16.42 31.82
CA PHE A 16 13.01 17.23 32.25
C PHE A 16 12.49 18.45 33.03
N GLN A 17 13.14 18.81 34.13
CA GLN A 17 12.83 20.01 34.91
C GLN A 17 14.09 20.85 35.05
N ASN A 18 14.17 21.94 34.28
CA ASN A 18 15.30 22.89 34.27
C ASN A 18 16.69 22.23 34.13
N ILE A 19 16.76 21.10 33.43
CA ILE A 19 18.03 20.41 33.15
C ILE A 19 18.84 21.29 32.20
N ARG A 20 20.09 21.58 32.59
CA ARG A 20 21.06 22.28 31.76
C ARG A 20 21.92 21.26 31.01
N VAL A 21 22.04 21.44 29.71
CA VAL A 21 22.92 20.65 28.84
C VAL A 21 23.93 21.59 28.16
N PRO A 22 25.19 21.17 27.96
CA PRO A 22 26.15 21.95 27.18
C PRO A 22 25.61 22.24 25.77
N ARG A 23 25.94 23.41 25.23
CA ARG A 23 25.52 23.84 23.88
C ARG A 23 26.03 22.87 22.81
N GLU A 24 27.21 22.32 23.04
CA GLU A 24 27.91 21.37 22.17
C GLU A 24 27.17 20.03 22.03
N ASN A 25 26.19 19.75 22.88
CA ASN A 25 25.33 18.56 22.76
C ASN A 25 24.23 18.73 21.70
N LEU A 26 24.06 19.91 21.11
CA LEU A 26 23.12 20.15 20.02
C LEU A 26 23.60 19.45 18.74
N LEU A 27 22.76 18.57 18.17
CA LEU A 27 22.99 18.03 16.84
C LEU A 27 22.75 19.12 15.79
N ASN A 28 23.81 19.77 15.34
CA ASN A 28 23.77 21.04 14.62
C ASN A 28 24.12 20.94 13.12
N PHE A 29 23.85 19.80 12.48
CA PHE A 29 24.23 19.56 11.08
C PHE A 29 23.57 20.53 10.08
N VAL A 30 22.32 20.93 10.32
CA VAL A 30 21.55 21.82 9.43
C VAL A 30 21.46 23.25 9.97
N ALA A 31 21.50 23.41 11.29
CA ALA A 31 21.42 24.70 11.96
C ALA A 31 22.16 24.64 13.31
N ASP A 32 22.72 25.77 13.73
CA ASP A 32 23.50 25.90 14.96
C ASP A 32 23.06 27.12 15.78
N VAL A 33 23.47 27.14 17.05
CA VAL A 33 23.37 28.30 17.94
C VAL A 33 24.78 28.66 18.37
N LEU A 34 25.23 29.87 18.02
CA LEU A 34 26.55 30.38 18.36
C LEU A 34 26.67 30.67 19.88
N PRO A 35 27.89 30.80 20.45
CA PRO A 35 28.08 31.10 21.87
C PRO A 35 27.40 32.39 22.36
N ASN A 36 27.18 33.34 21.44
CA ASN A 36 26.45 34.59 21.72
C ASN A 36 24.91 34.44 21.66
N GLY A 37 24.39 33.23 21.42
CA GLY A 37 22.96 32.94 21.31
C GLY A 37 22.35 33.16 19.92
N GLN A 38 23.14 33.52 18.91
CA GLN A 38 22.64 33.74 17.56
C GLN A 38 22.37 32.41 16.86
N TYR A 39 21.14 32.26 16.33
CA TYR A 39 20.78 31.13 15.47
C TYR A 39 21.33 31.33 14.06
N VAL A 40 21.95 30.28 13.51
CA VAL A 40 22.48 30.25 12.15
C VAL A 40 22.07 28.96 11.45
N SER A 41 21.92 28.99 10.13
CA SER A 41 21.56 27.83 9.32
C SER A 41 22.30 27.89 8.00
N VAL A 42 22.71 26.73 7.49
CA VAL A 42 23.31 26.61 6.14
C VAL A 42 22.25 26.61 5.04
N ILE A 43 20.98 26.51 5.41
CA ILE A 43 19.82 26.60 4.50
C ILE A 43 19.04 27.88 4.83
N ASP A 44 19.03 28.83 3.90
CA ASP A 44 18.34 30.11 4.07
C ASP A 44 16.82 29.95 4.09
N ASP A 45 16.28 29.19 3.14
CA ASP A 45 14.85 28.99 2.96
C ASP A 45 14.24 28.12 4.09
N PRO A 46 13.28 28.64 4.88
CA PRO A 46 12.70 27.92 6.02
C PRO A 46 12.03 26.59 5.64
N ASP A 47 11.39 26.52 4.47
CA ASP A 47 10.69 25.31 4.01
C ASP A 47 11.68 24.22 3.59
N GLN A 48 12.74 24.57 2.87
CA GLN A 48 13.84 23.65 2.57
C GLN A 48 14.54 23.18 3.84
N ARG A 49 14.72 24.06 4.82
CA ARG A 49 15.32 23.71 6.11
C ARG A 49 14.46 22.70 6.87
N PHE A 50 13.15 22.94 6.94
CA PHE A 50 12.20 21.99 7.53
C PHE A 50 12.21 20.65 6.81
N ALA A 51 12.25 20.65 5.47
CA ALA A 51 12.35 19.43 4.68
C ALA A 51 13.65 18.65 4.96
N ALA A 52 14.78 19.34 5.14
CA ALA A 52 16.06 18.73 5.50
C ALA A 52 15.99 18.04 6.89
N PHE A 53 15.36 18.68 7.88
CA PHE A 53 15.12 18.09 9.20
C PHE A 53 14.22 16.84 9.16
N LEU A 54 13.24 16.79 8.26
CA LEU A 54 12.37 15.63 8.10
C LEU A 54 12.98 14.52 7.23
N SER A 55 14.08 14.79 6.52
CA SER A 55 14.69 13.82 5.60
C SER A 55 15.06 12.47 6.23
N PRO A 56 15.47 12.36 7.51
CA PRO A 56 15.71 11.06 8.14
C PRO A 56 14.46 10.17 8.23
N LEU A 57 13.26 10.76 8.38
CA LEU A 57 11.99 10.02 8.47
C LEU A 57 11.69 9.24 7.18
N THR A 58 12.24 9.68 6.05
CA THR A 58 12.12 8.95 4.78
C THR A 58 12.69 7.53 4.87
N LEU A 59 13.82 7.32 5.56
CA LEU A 59 14.36 5.98 5.77
C LEU A 59 13.41 5.12 6.59
N GLY A 60 12.87 5.68 7.66
CA GLY A 60 11.87 5.02 8.52
C GLY A 60 10.67 4.57 7.71
N ARG A 61 10.11 5.45 6.86
CA ARG A 61 8.99 5.12 5.97
C ARG A 61 9.30 4.01 4.99
N VAL A 62 10.47 4.04 4.35
CA VAL A 62 10.89 2.98 3.41
C VAL A 62 10.96 1.63 4.12
N ASN A 63 11.58 1.57 5.30
CA ASN A 63 11.70 0.35 6.08
C ASN A 63 10.33 -0.18 6.53
N ILE A 64 9.47 0.69 7.07
CA ILE A 64 8.12 0.31 7.51
C ILE A 64 7.30 -0.25 6.34
N ALA A 65 7.28 0.46 5.21
CA ALA A 65 6.51 0.05 4.05
C ALA A 65 6.98 -1.30 3.48
N VAL A 66 8.30 -1.51 3.41
CA VAL A 66 8.89 -2.77 2.97
C VAL A 66 8.60 -3.91 3.95
N ASN A 67 8.71 -3.64 5.26
CA ASN A 67 8.43 -4.64 6.29
C ASN A 67 6.96 -5.09 6.27
N SER A 68 6.03 -4.15 6.08
CA SER A 68 4.60 -4.43 5.86
C SER A 68 4.35 -5.42 4.71
N VAL A 69 5.09 -5.32 3.60
CA VAL A 69 4.99 -6.28 2.49
C VAL A 69 5.50 -7.66 2.91
N TYR A 70 6.65 -7.74 3.57
CA TYR A 70 7.23 -9.02 3.98
C TYR A 70 6.33 -9.75 4.98
N ILE A 71 5.77 -9.06 5.97
CA ILE A 71 4.91 -9.71 6.95
C ILE A 71 3.55 -10.14 6.35
N SER A 72 3.02 -9.39 5.38
CA SER A 72 1.87 -9.81 4.58
C SER A 72 2.16 -11.09 3.81
N LYS A 73 3.36 -11.24 3.23
CA LYS A 73 3.77 -12.48 2.56
C LYS A 73 3.81 -13.67 3.51
N VAL A 74 4.29 -13.48 4.74
CA VAL A 74 4.29 -14.55 5.76
C VAL A 74 2.86 -14.96 6.11
N GLY A 75 1.98 -14.01 6.42
CA GLY A 75 0.57 -14.30 6.72
C GLY A 75 -0.14 -15.03 5.58
N LEU A 76 0.07 -14.58 4.33
CA LEU A 76 -0.51 -15.20 3.15
C LEU A 76 0.07 -16.59 2.87
N ALA A 77 1.38 -16.78 3.03
CA ALA A 77 1.99 -18.10 2.84
C ALA A 77 1.42 -19.13 3.82
N ILE A 78 1.21 -18.73 5.07
CA ILE A 78 0.56 -19.56 6.08
C ILE A 78 -0.89 -19.86 5.67
N ALA A 79 -1.70 -18.83 5.42
CA ALA A 79 -3.12 -18.99 5.17
C ALA A 79 -3.42 -19.76 3.86
N VAL A 80 -2.65 -19.54 2.81
CA VAL A 80 -2.79 -20.25 1.53
C VAL A 80 -2.41 -21.72 1.67
N ARG A 81 -1.28 -22.04 2.33
CA ARG A 81 -0.88 -23.44 2.57
C ARG A 81 -1.87 -24.17 3.47
N TYR A 82 -2.39 -23.50 4.48
CA TYR A 82 -3.47 -24.03 5.31
C TYR A 82 -4.74 -24.27 4.49
N GLY A 83 -5.14 -23.32 3.64
CA GLY A 83 -6.31 -23.46 2.78
C GLY A 83 -6.18 -24.60 1.74
N LEU A 84 -4.95 -24.98 1.39
CA LEU A 84 -4.62 -26.09 0.49
C LEU A 84 -4.50 -27.45 1.19
N SER A 85 -4.56 -27.51 2.51
CA SER A 85 -4.45 -28.76 3.29
C SER A 85 -5.66 -29.02 4.18
N ARG A 86 -6.32 -27.96 4.67
CA ARG A 86 -7.51 -28.06 5.50
C ARG A 86 -8.73 -28.41 4.65
N ARG A 87 -9.42 -29.48 5.02
CA ARG A 87 -10.73 -29.85 4.50
C ARG A 87 -11.85 -29.49 5.47
N ALA A 88 -13.01 -29.13 4.94
CA ALA A 88 -14.22 -28.91 5.73
C ALA A 88 -15.45 -28.94 4.82
N PHE A 89 -16.49 -29.66 5.23
CA PHE A 89 -17.75 -29.81 4.50
C PHE A 89 -17.61 -30.48 3.12
N SER A 90 -18.69 -31.12 2.69
CA SER A 90 -18.79 -31.80 1.40
C SER A 90 -19.93 -31.21 0.57
N LEU A 91 -19.88 -31.33 -0.76
CA LEU A 91 -20.99 -30.90 -1.63
C LEU A 91 -22.22 -31.78 -1.46
N THR A 92 -21.98 -33.08 -1.31
CA THR A 92 -23.00 -34.08 -1.00
C THR A 92 -22.56 -34.90 0.22
N PRO A 93 -23.49 -35.58 0.92
CA PRO A 93 -23.15 -36.38 2.11
C PRO A 93 -22.10 -37.49 1.86
N ASP A 94 -22.01 -38.00 0.63
CA ASP A 94 -21.12 -39.10 0.26
C ASP A 94 -19.77 -38.61 -0.31
N ASP A 95 -19.64 -37.32 -0.62
CA ASP A 95 -18.40 -36.75 -1.14
C ASP A 95 -17.36 -36.56 -0.02
N PRO A 96 -16.05 -36.71 -0.33
CA PRO A 96 -15.01 -36.30 0.60
C PRO A 96 -15.07 -34.79 0.85
N GLU A 97 -14.69 -34.37 2.05
CA GLU A 97 -14.64 -32.95 2.38
C GLU A 97 -13.73 -32.18 1.41
N MET A 98 -14.15 -30.99 1.01
CA MET A 98 -13.39 -30.14 0.08
C MET A 98 -12.29 -29.36 0.79
N LEU A 99 -11.22 -29.03 0.06
CA LEU A 99 -10.21 -28.10 0.57
C LEU A 99 -10.80 -26.71 0.71
N LEU A 100 -10.37 -25.94 1.72
CA LEU A 100 -10.87 -24.58 1.91
C LEU A 100 -10.61 -23.71 0.67
N LEU A 101 -9.45 -23.82 0.01
CA LEU A 101 -9.14 -23.04 -1.18
C LEU A 101 -9.90 -23.50 -2.45
N ASP A 102 -10.66 -24.60 -2.39
CA ASP A 102 -11.58 -24.99 -3.47
C ASP A 102 -12.85 -24.13 -3.47
N TYR A 103 -13.23 -23.53 -2.34
CA TYR A 103 -14.40 -22.66 -2.24
C TYR A 103 -14.14 -21.29 -2.91
N PRO A 104 -15.01 -20.83 -3.84
CA PRO A 104 -14.89 -19.49 -4.43
C PRO A 104 -14.90 -18.36 -3.40
N SER A 105 -15.64 -18.54 -2.30
CA SER A 105 -15.66 -17.60 -1.18
C SER A 105 -14.29 -17.47 -0.50
N HIS A 106 -13.61 -18.59 -0.26
CA HIS A 106 -12.28 -18.60 0.35
C HIS A 106 -11.21 -18.05 -0.62
N GLN A 107 -11.33 -18.36 -1.90
CA GLN A 107 -10.49 -17.77 -2.95
C GLN A 107 -10.63 -16.25 -2.99
N ARG A 108 -11.86 -15.71 -2.96
CA ARG A 108 -12.11 -14.26 -2.97
C ARG A 108 -11.53 -13.53 -1.75
N ARG A 109 -11.33 -14.24 -0.63
CA ARG A 109 -10.67 -13.69 0.56
C ARG A 109 -9.16 -13.60 0.38
N LEU A 110 -8.49 -14.67 -0.04
CA LEU A 110 -7.02 -14.75 -0.02
C LEU A 110 -6.34 -14.36 -1.33
N LEU A 111 -6.89 -14.74 -2.48
CA LEU A 111 -6.21 -14.56 -3.78
C LEU A 111 -6.09 -13.09 -4.21
N PRO A 112 -7.07 -12.20 -3.95
CA PRO A 112 -6.88 -10.78 -4.23
C PRO A 112 -5.80 -10.15 -3.33
N LEU A 113 -5.68 -10.58 -2.07
CA LEU A 113 -4.62 -10.13 -1.17
C LEU A 113 -3.24 -10.63 -1.64
N LEU A 114 -3.20 -11.86 -2.18
CA LEU A 114 -2.00 -12.42 -2.82
C LEU A 114 -1.57 -11.60 -4.04
N ALA A 115 -2.50 -11.18 -4.89
CA ALA A 115 -2.22 -10.27 -6.00
C ALA A 115 -1.69 -8.91 -5.50
N LYS A 116 -2.35 -8.31 -4.50
CA LYS A 116 -1.92 -7.03 -3.90
C LYS A 116 -0.51 -7.11 -3.34
N VAL A 117 -0.16 -8.13 -2.56
CA VAL A 117 1.19 -8.23 -1.96
C VAL A 117 2.29 -8.40 -3.01
N CYS A 118 2.00 -9.07 -4.13
CA CYS A 118 2.93 -9.19 -5.24
C CYS A 118 3.22 -7.84 -5.89
N LEU A 119 2.19 -7.04 -6.18
CA LEU A 119 2.37 -5.70 -6.76
C LEU A 119 3.04 -4.74 -5.77
N MET A 120 2.67 -4.81 -4.49
CA MET A 120 3.31 -4.05 -3.42
C MET A 120 4.78 -4.43 -3.24
N SER A 121 5.18 -5.68 -3.56
CA SER A 121 6.58 -6.11 -3.55
C SER A 121 7.43 -5.36 -4.59
N SER A 122 6.88 -5.12 -5.78
CA SER A 122 7.52 -4.27 -6.79
C SER A 122 7.63 -2.82 -6.30
N ALA A 123 6.58 -2.28 -5.68
CA ALA A 123 6.61 -0.94 -5.09
C ALA A 123 7.63 -0.80 -3.94
N GLY A 124 7.75 -1.82 -3.08
CA GLY A 124 8.78 -1.88 -2.03
C GLY A 124 10.20 -1.92 -2.61
N ASN A 125 10.41 -2.69 -3.68
CA ASN A 125 11.70 -2.72 -4.39
C ASN A 125 12.02 -1.39 -5.06
N PHE A 126 11.03 -0.73 -5.65
CA PHE A 126 11.16 0.63 -6.19
C PHE A 126 11.62 1.62 -5.11
N MET A 127 10.97 1.64 -3.94
CA MET A 127 11.38 2.53 -2.83
C MET A 127 12.81 2.28 -2.37
N LYS A 128 13.21 1.01 -2.19
CA LYS A 128 14.60 0.66 -1.82
C LYS A 128 15.60 1.20 -2.85
N LYS A 129 15.35 0.96 -4.15
CA LYS A 129 16.22 1.43 -5.24
C LYS A 129 16.28 2.96 -5.28
N MET A 130 15.13 3.63 -5.15
CA MET A 130 15.03 5.08 -5.15
C MET A 130 15.77 5.71 -3.97
N TYR A 131 15.66 5.12 -2.78
CA TYR A 131 16.34 5.60 -1.59
C TYR A 131 17.87 5.41 -1.68
N VAL A 132 18.34 4.26 -2.16
CA VAL A 132 19.78 4.00 -2.34
C VAL A 132 20.39 4.93 -3.38
N LYS A 133 19.67 5.20 -4.48
CA LYS A 133 20.13 6.07 -5.58
C LYS A 133 19.74 7.54 -5.40
N ARG A 134 19.35 7.94 -4.19
CA ARG A 134 18.81 9.30 -3.94
C ARG A 134 19.86 10.37 -4.21
N THR A 135 19.43 11.42 -4.90
CA THR A 135 20.17 12.68 -5.03
C THR A 135 19.36 13.82 -4.37
N PRO A 136 19.97 14.97 -4.06
CA PRO A 136 19.25 16.12 -3.50
C PRO A 136 18.01 16.52 -4.31
N GLU A 137 18.07 16.44 -5.64
CA GLU A 137 16.98 16.79 -6.56
C GLU A 137 15.79 15.83 -6.45
N MET A 138 16.04 14.59 -6.01
CA MET A 138 15.01 13.56 -5.84
C MET A 138 14.28 13.68 -4.49
N SER A 139 14.76 14.50 -3.55
CA SER A 139 14.25 14.58 -2.17
C SER A 139 12.73 14.75 -2.11
N LYS A 140 12.18 15.67 -2.90
CA LYS A 140 10.73 15.90 -2.99
C LYS A 140 9.97 14.67 -3.49
N ALA A 141 10.46 14.04 -4.56
CA ALA A 141 9.80 12.87 -5.13
C ALA A 141 9.85 11.67 -4.18
N ILE A 142 10.99 11.44 -3.53
CA ILE A 142 11.15 10.37 -2.53
C ILE A 142 10.22 10.61 -1.35
N HIS A 143 10.09 11.85 -0.88
CA HIS A 143 9.16 12.19 0.18
C HIS A 143 7.72 11.83 -0.20
N ILE A 144 7.26 12.22 -1.39
CA ILE A 144 5.89 11.94 -1.86
C ILE A 144 5.65 10.44 -2.01
N TYR A 145 6.56 9.71 -2.68
CA TYR A 145 6.42 8.27 -2.87
C TYR A 145 6.49 7.50 -1.54
N SER A 146 7.41 7.85 -0.65
CA SER A 146 7.53 7.19 0.65
C SER A 146 6.32 7.45 1.53
N SER A 147 5.73 8.66 1.52
CA SER A 147 4.47 8.96 2.22
C SER A 147 3.31 8.13 1.68
N ALA A 148 3.11 8.15 0.36
CA ALA A 148 2.04 7.40 -0.33
C ALA A 148 2.14 5.89 -0.06
N LEU A 149 3.30 5.30 -0.36
CA LEU A 149 3.50 3.86 -0.28
C LEU A 149 3.56 3.38 1.16
N LYS A 150 4.13 4.13 2.11
CA LYS A 150 4.06 3.73 3.53
C LYS A 150 2.62 3.66 4.01
N ALA A 151 1.81 4.67 3.71
CA ALA A 151 0.41 4.69 4.14
C ALA A 151 -0.38 3.51 3.55
N THR A 152 -0.34 3.35 2.23
CA THR A 152 -1.09 2.27 1.56
C THR A 152 -0.60 0.88 1.93
N LEU A 153 0.72 0.66 2.01
CA LEU A 153 1.25 -0.68 2.27
C LEU A 153 0.99 -1.13 3.71
N THR A 154 1.03 -0.22 4.68
CA THR A 154 0.73 -0.54 6.09
C THR A 154 -0.77 -0.80 6.31
N TRP A 155 -1.66 -0.01 5.72
CA TRP A 155 -3.10 -0.32 5.74
C TRP A 155 -3.42 -1.66 5.09
N GLN A 156 -2.84 -1.94 3.92
CA GLN A 156 -3.05 -3.20 3.23
C GLN A 156 -2.47 -4.38 4.03
N ASN A 157 -1.37 -4.18 4.76
CA ASN A 157 -0.86 -5.20 5.66
C ASN A 157 -1.86 -5.57 6.76
N MET A 158 -2.51 -4.58 7.37
CA MET A 158 -3.49 -4.84 8.42
C MET A 158 -4.72 -5.61 7.91
N ILE A 159 -5.22 -5.23 6.73
CA ILE A 159 -6.30 -5.96 6.05
C ILE A 159 -5.85 -7.41 5.78
N THR A 160 -4.63 -7.57 5.25
CA THR A 160 -4.11 -8.88 4.87
C THR A 160 -3.95 -9.81 6.07
N LEU A 161 -3.34 -9.35 7.16
CA LEU A 161 -3.12 -10.16 8.36
C LEU A 161 -4.44 -10.51 9.06
N GLN A 162 -5.40 -9.57 9.09
CA GLN A 162 -6.73 -9.85 9.64
C GLN A 162 -7.45 -10.94 8.85
N GLU A 163 -7.49 -10.83 7.52
CA GLU A 163 -8.13 -11.83 6.66
C GLU A 163 -7.42 -13.18 6.72
N CYS A 164 -6.08 -13.21 6.74
CA CYS A 164 -5.32 -14.46 6.90
C CYS A 164 -5.67 -15.16 8.21
N ARG A 165 -5.80 -14.41 9.32
CA ARG A 165 -6.16 -14.94 10.63
C ARG A 165 -7.55 -15.56 10.60
N GLU A 166 -8.53 -14.84 10.04
CA GLU A 166 -9.91 -15.31 9.96
C GLU A 166 -10.10 -16.45 8.97
N ALA A 167 -9.37 -16.47 7.86
CA ALA A 167 -9.37 -17.56 6.89
C ALA A 167 -8.83 -18.86 7.51
N CYS A 168 -7.94 -18.76 8.51
CA CYS A 168 -7.47 -19.92 9.27
C CYS A 168 -8.43 -20.39 10.38
N GLY A 169 -9.58 -19.74 10.56
CA GLY A 169 -10.57 -20.08 11.59
C GLY A 169 -9.99 -20.04 13.00
N GLY A 170 -10.40 -20.99 13.85
CA GLY A 170 -9.92 -21.09 15.24
C GLY A 170 -8.40 -21.29 15.34
N GLN A 171 -7.77 -21.95 14.35
CA GLN A 171 -6.33 -22.13 14.33
C GLN A 171 -5.57 -20.80 14.20
N GLY A 172 -6.14 -19.82 13.49
CA GLY A 172 -5.55 -18.49 13.35
C GLY A 172 -5.46 -17.70 14.67
N LEU A 173 -6.20 -18.11 15.71
CA LEU A 173 -6.13 -17.50 17.05
C LEU A 173 -5.02 -18.07 17.93
N LYS A 174 -4.50 -19.26 17.62
CA LYS A 174 -3.47 -19.88 18.44
C LYS A 174 -2.15 -19.13 18.31
N THR A 175 -1.49 -18.89 19.44
CA THR A 175 -0.21 -18.17 19.52
C THR A 175 0.89 -18.87 18.73
N GLU A 176 0.93 -20.20 18.75
CA GLU A 176 1.87 -21.03 17.96
C GLU A 176 1.79 -20.75 16.46
N ASN A 177 0.63 -20.30 15.98
CA ASN A 177 0.39 -20.01 14.56
C ASN A 177 0.72 -18.57 14.14
N ARG A 178 1.13 -17.73 15.10
CA ARG A 178 1.78 -16.40 14.92
C ARG A 178 1.00 -15.32 14.16
N ILE A 179 0.00 -15.62 13.33
CA ILE A 179 -0.71 -14.59 12.53
C ILE A 179 -1.31 -13.50 13.43
N GLY A 180 -1.93 -13.88 14.55
CA GLY A 180 -2.45 -12.93 15.53
C GLY A 180 -1.36 -12.04 16.16
N ILE A 181 -0.18 -12.60 16.44
CA ILE A 181 0.98 -11.87 16.97
C ILE A 181 1.51 -10.89 15.92
N PHE A 182 1.67 -11.32 14.68
CA PHE A 182 2.09 -10.44 13.58
C PHE A 182 1.13 -9.28 13.39
N LYS A 183 -0.19 -9.53 13.41
CA LYS A 183 -1.19 -8.46 13.33
C LYS A 183 -0.98 -7.46 14.47
N ALA A 184 -0.83 -7.95 15.69
CA ALA A 184 -0.65 -7.15 16.89
C ALA A 184 0.64 -6.29 16.80
N GLU A 185 1.78 -6.88 16.41
CA GLU A 185 3.07 -6.19 16.37
C GLU A 185 3.18 -5.17 15.25
N PHE A 186 2.45 -5.36 14.15
CA PHE A 186 2.58 -4.49 12.98
C PHE A 186 1.50 -3.41 12.91
N ASP A 187 0.51 -3.42 13.79
CA ASP A 187 -0.57 -2.42 13.84
C ASP A 187 -0.04 -0.98 13.97
N VAL A 188 0.98 -0.79 14.81
CA VAL A 188 1.59 0.52 15.06
C VAL A 188 2.22 1.15 13.83
N GLN A 189 2.54 0.36 12.80
CA GLN A 189 3.16 0.85 11.57
C GLN A 189 2.23 1.81 10.83
N SER A 190 0.93 1.76 11.05
CA SER A 190 -0.03 2.75 10.52
C SER A 190 0.14 4.14 11.14
N THR A 191 0.84 4.25 12.28
CA THR A 191 1.01 5.48 13.05
C THR A 191 2.45 5.99 13.06
N PHE A 192 3.45 5.09 13.18
CA PHE A 192 4.87 5.48 13.22
C PHE A 192 5.34 6.13 11.92
N GLU A 193 6.34 7.02 12.03
CA GLU A 193 6.94 7.75 10.91
C GLU A 193 5.95 8.58 10.08
N GLY A 194 4.83 8.95 10.72
CA GLY A 194 3.73 9.73 10.15
C GLY A 194 2.44 8.93 10.13
N ASP A 195 1.39 9.49 10.73
CA ASP A 195 0.03 8.95 10.62
C ASP A 195 -0.38 8.83 9.15
N ASN A 196 -0.96 7.69 8.77
CA ASN A 196 -1.26 7.40 7.38
C ASN A 196 -2.20 8.44 6.75
N ASN A 197 -3.20 8.96 7.46
CA ASN A 197 -4.11 9.97 6.91
C ASN A 197 -3.39 11.31 6.69
N VAL A 198 -2.54 11.71 7.63
CA VAL A 198 -1.70 12.90 7.49
C VAL A 198 -0.75 12.75 6.29
N LEU A 199 -0.16 11.58 6.09
CA LEU A 199 0.70 11.30 4.93
C LEU A 199 -0.06 11.38 3.61
N MET A 200 -1.28 10.86 3.54
CA MET A 200 -2.13 10.98 2.34
C MET A 200 -2.47 12.44 2.03
N GLN A 201 -2.71 13.27 3.06
CA GLN A 201 -2.87 14.71 2.86
C GLN A 201 -1.59 15.41 2.38
N GLN A 202 -0.41 14.96 2.82
CA GLN A 202 0.87 15.49 2.30
C GLN A 202 1.02 15.17 0.80
N VAL A 203 0.64 13.96 0.38
CA VAL A 203 0.68 13.54 -1.03
C VAL A 203 -0.21 14.43 -1.89
N SER A 204 -1.48 14.58 -1.56
CA SER A 204 -2.41 15.40 -2.36
C SER A 204 -2.03 16.88 -2.39
N LYS A 205 -1.58 17.46 -1.27
CA LYS A 205 -1.04 18.83 -1.24
C LYS A 205 0.17 19.00 -2.15
N ALA A 206 1.07 18.01 -2.20
CA ALA A 206 2.22 18.05 -3.07
C ALA A 206 1.83 17.95 -4.56
N LEU A 207 0.88 17.08 -4.90
CA LEU A 207 0.35 16.96 -6.27
C LEU A 207 -0.34 18.25 -6.73
N TYR A 208 -1.15 18.86 -5.86
CA TYR A 208 -1.74 20.17 -6.11
C TYR A 208 -0.69 21.26 -6.35
N ALA A 209 0.39 21.29 -5.56
CA ALA A 209 1.47 22.23 -5.76
C ALA A 209 2.20 22.04 -7.10
N GLU A 210 2.45 20.79 -7.52
CA GLU A 210 3.00 20.47 -8.85
C GLU A 210 2.07 20.94 -9.96
N PHE A 211 0.76 20.71 -9.80
CA PHE A 211 -0.25 21.13 -10.75
C PHE A 211 -0.28 22.63 -10.97
N LEU A 212 -0.33 23.41 -9.89
CA LEU A 212 -0.27 24.87 -9.98
C LEU A 212 1.06 25.37 -10.57
N ALA A 213 2.18 24.75 -10.21
CA ALA A 213 3.49 25.15 -10.72
C ALA A 213 3.61 24.92 -12.23
N ALA A 214 3.12 23.78 -12.74
CA ALA A 214 3.09 23.46 -14.16
C ALA A 214 2.20 24.45 -14.93
N GLN A 215 0.98 24.71 -14.43
CA GLN A 215 0.07 25.68 -15.04
C GLN A 215 0.64 27.08 -15.09
N LYS A 216 1.18 27.59 -13.97
CA LYS A 216 1.76 28.94 -13.88
C LYS A 216 2.94 29.11 -14.85
N LYS A 217 3.80 28.09 -14.96
CA LYS A 217 4.98 28.11 -15.83
C LYS A 217 4.69 27.76 -17.28
N LYS A 218 3.45 27.34 -17.61
CA LYS A 218 3.07 26.78 -18.93
C LYS A 218 4.05 25.69 -19.39
N LYS A 219 4.54 24.87 -18.46
CA LYS A 219 5.48 23.78 -18.73
C LYS A 219 4.75 22.44 -18.68
N PRO A 220 5.18 21.45 -19.48
CA PRO A 220 4.65 20.09 -19.36
C PRO A 220 4.94 19.54 -17.97
N PHE A 221 4.03 18.70 -17.48
CA PHE A 221 4.20 17.91 -16.28
C PHE A 221 5.38 16.95 -16.44
N LYS A 222 6.22 16.87 -15.41
CA LYS A 222 7.40 15.99 -15.37
C LYS A 222 7.61 15.48 -13.95
N GLY A 223 7.84 14.19 -13.80
CA GLY A 223 8.01 13.51 -12.53
C GLY A 223 6.70 13.03 -11.93
N LEU A 224 6.83 12.20 -10.89
CA LEU A 224 5.72 11.61 -10.13
C LEU A 224 4.76 10.72 -10.95
N GLY A 225 5.04 10.48 -12.24
CA GLY A 225 4.11 9.81 -13.13
C GLY A 225 2.96 10.70 -13.60
N LEU A 226 3.04 12.03 -13.39
CA LEU A 226 2.05 13.01 -13.84
C LEU A 226 2.14 13.33 -15.34
N GLU A 227 3.09 12.74 -16.05
CA GLU A 227 3.31 12.95 -17.49
C GLU A 227 2.09 12.64 -18.35
N HIS A 228 1.18 11.76 -17.88
CA HIS A 228 -0.05 11.48 -18.62
C HIS A 228 -0.90 12.74 -18.80
N LEU A 229 -0.85 13.71 -17.88
CA LEU A 229 -1.58 14.99 -17.95
C LEU A 229 -1.20 15.85 -19.16
N ASN A 230 -0.05 15.59 -19.79
CA ASN A 230 0.39 16.30 -20.99
C ASN A 230 -0.35 15.87 -22.26
N GLY A 231 -0.96 14.68 -22.24
CA GLY A 231 -1.63 14.07 -23.39
C GLY A 231 -3.15 14.22 -23.35
N GLN A 232 -3.80 13.68 -24.38
CA GLN A 232 -5.26 13.62 -24.46
C GLN A 232 -5.87 12.81 -23.30
N ASN A 233 -7.13 13.09 -22.98
CA ASN A 233 -7.87 12.30 -21.99
C ASN A 233 -8.06 10.87 -22.51
N PRO A 234 -7.77 9.84 -21.70
CA PRO A 234 -8.08 8.47 -22.07
C PRO A 234 -9.59 8.29 -22.27
N VAL A 235 -9.96 7.52 -23.30
CA VAL A 235 -11.35 7.19 -23.61
C VAL A 235 -11.64 5.78 -23.09
N ILE A 236 -12.65 5.67 -22.22
CA ILE A 236 -13.09 4.41 -21.63
C ILE A 236 -14.19 3.82 -22.51
N PRO A 237 -14.06 2.58 -23.01
CA PRO A 237 -15.12 1.94 -23.79
C PRO A 237 -16.40 1.75 -22.99
N ASP A 238 -17.56 1.95 -23.63
CA ASP A 238 -18.87 1.79 -23.00
C ASP A 238 -19.12 0.36 -22.49
N LYS A 239 -18.64 -0.64 -23.25
CA LYS A 239 -18.77 -2.07 -22.92
C LYS A 239 -17.40 -2.68 -22.67
N LEU A 240 -17.23 -3.28 -21.50
CA LEU A 240 -15.97 -3.90 -21.09
C LEU A 240 -16.03 -5.42 -21.23
N THR A 241 -15.30 -5.97 -22.21
CA THR A 241 -15.05 -7.41 -22.34
C THR A 241 -13.90 -7.84 -21.41
N SER A 242 -13.78 -9.15 -21.15
CA SER A 242 -12.64 -9.72 -20.40
C SER A 242 -11.29 -9.33 -21.02
N SER A 243 -11.17 -9.33 -22.35
CA SER A 243 -9.93 -8.91 -23.03
C SER A 243 -9.58 -7.43 -22.81
N ILE A 244 -10.59 -6.54 -22.78
CA ILE A 244 -10.39 -5.12 -22.47
C ILE A 244 -9.97 -4.97 -21.01
N LEU A 245 -10.66 -5.62 -20.08
CA LEU A 245 -10.38 -5.55 -18.64
C LEU A 245 -8.95 -6.01 -18.28
N ARG A 246 -8.42 -7.01 -18.99
CA ARG A 246 -7.05 -7.55 -18.78
C ARG A 246 -5.95 -6.78 -19.50
N SER A 247 -6.32 -5.90 -20.43
CA SER A 247 -5.36 -5.09 -21.20
C SER A 247 -4.63 -4.09 -20.29
N SER A 248 -3.29 -4.10 -20.34
CA SER A 248 -2.45 -3.15 -19.59
C SER A 248 -2.75 -1.70 -19.98
N LYS A 249 -3.07 -1.45 -21.26
CA LYS A 249 -3.45 -0.13 -21.76
C LYS A 249 -4.73 0.37 -21.09
N PHE A 250 -5.81 -0.43 -21.12
CA PHE A 250 -7.08 -0.05 -20.49
C PHE A 250 -6.92 0.21 -18.99
N GLN A 251 -6.21 -0.67 -18.29
CA GLN A 251 -6.00 -0.57 -16.85
C GLN A 251 -5.25 0.72 -16.49
N MET A 252 -4.19 1.05 -17.22
CA MET A 252 -3.45 2.30 -17.01
C MET A 252 -4.28 3.53 -17.40
N ASP A 253 -4.95 3.49 -18.55
CA ASP A 253 -5.81 4.58 -19.04
C ASP A 253 -6.89 4.94 -18.03
N LEU A 254 -7.55 3.95 -17.41
CA LEU A 254 -8.56 4.17 -16.38
C LEU A 254 -7.98 4.82 -15.11
N TYR A 255 -6.80 4.39 -14.66
CA TYR A 255 -6.17 4.95 -13.47
C TYR A 255 -5.64 6.38 -13.72
N CYS A 256 -5.07 6.63 -14.90
CA CYS A 256 -4.67 7.97 -15.35
C CYS A 256 -5.87 8.91 -15.46
N LEU A 257 -7.00 8.45 -16.02
CA LEU A 257 -8.23 9.23 -16.10
C LEU A 257 -8.72 9.64 -14.71
N ARG A 258 -8.81 8.68 -13.77
CA ARG A 258 -9.23 8.95 -12.39
C ARG A 258 -8.30 9.95 -11.68
N GLU A 259 -6.98 9.74 -11.72
CA GLU A 259 -6.04 10.64 -11.06
C GLU A 259 -6.08 12.05 -11.66
N ARG A 260 -6.17 12.16 -12.99
CA ARG A 260 -6.30 13.44 -13.70
C ARG A 260 -7.52 14.21 -13.26
N ASP A 261 -8.66 13.55 -13.30
CA ASP A 261 -9.94 14.18 -13.02
C ASP A 261 -10.04 14.60 -11.54
N LEU A 262 -9.64 13.73 -10.60
CA LEU A 262 -9.57 14.08 -9.18
C LEU A 262 -8.62 15.24 -8.89
N LEU A 263 -7.48 15.32 -9.57
CA LEU A 263 -6.53 16.44 -9.39
C LEU A 263 -7.14 17.77 -9.86
N LYS A 264 -7.88 17.73 -10.97
CA LYS A 264 -8.60 18.88 -11.50
C LYS A 264 -9.72 19.31 -10.54
N GLN A 265 -10.59 18.38 -10.13
CA GLN A 265 -11.67 18.65 -9.19
C GLN A 265 -11.16 19.19 -7.86
N PHE A 266 -10.10 18.59 -7.30
CA PHE A 266 -9.47 19.09 -6.07
C PHE A 266 -8.96 20.52 -6.22
N THR A 267 -8.35 20.84 -7.36
CA THR A 267 -7.86 22.20 -7.64
C THR A 267 -9.01 23.21 -7.78
N GLU A 268 -10.10 22.82 -8.43
CA GLU A 268 -11.30 23.64 -8.60
C GLU A 268 -12.00 23.91 -7.26
N GLU A 269 -12.14 22.90 -6.41
CA GLU A 269 -12.75 23.05 -5.08
C GLU A 269 -11.92 23.94 -4.15
N VAL A 270 -10.60 23.77 -4.14
CA VAL A 270 -9.70 24.67 -3.40
C VAL A 270 -9.84 26.11 -3.92
N SER A 271 -9.93 26.30 -5.23
CA SER A 271 -10.10 27.63 -5.84
C SER A 271 -11.44 28.26 -5.46
N LEU A 272 -12.51 27.46 -5.35
CA LEU A 272 -13.82 27.91 -4.90
C LEU A 272 -13.79 28.41 -3.45
N HIS A 273 -13.11 27.70 -2.55
CA HIS A 273 -12.94 28.17 -1.17
C HIS A 273 -12.07 29.43 -1.06
N LEU A 274 -11.03 29.55 -1.88
CA LEU A 274 -10.23 30.77 -1.95
C LEU A 274 -11.07 31.97 -2.43
N ALA A 275 -11.92 31.77 -3.44
CA ALA A 275 -12.85 32.80 -3.93
C ALA A 275 -13.87 33.23 -2.87
N GLN A 276 -14.19 32.36 -1.91
CA GLN A 276 -15.02 32.67 -0.73
C GLN A 276 -14.24 33.39 0.40
N GLY A 277 -13.01 33.83 0.15
CA GLY A 277 -12.17 34.55 1.11
C GLY A 277 -11.54 33.67 2.20
N LYS A 278 -11.54 32.34 2.04
CA LYS A 278 -10.84 31.44 2.98
C LYS A 278 -9.32 31.52 2.75
N SER A 279 -8.55 31.34 3.83
CA SER A 279 -7.09 31.17 3.69
C SER A 279 -6.76 29.88 2.93
N ARG A 280 -5.55 29.80 2.37
CA ARG A 280 -5.08 28.61 1.64
C ARG A 280 -5.12 27.35 2.49
N GLU A 281 -4.70 27.45 3.74
CA GLU A 281 -4.68 26.34 4.70
C GLU A 281 -6.10 25.86 4.99
N LYS A 282 -7.04 26.80 5.14
CA LYS A 282 -8.44 26.47 5.37
C LYS A 282 -9.11 25.87 4.14
N ALA A 283 -8.81 26.39 2.94
CA ALA A 283 -9.32 25.84 1.69
C ALA A 283 -8.87 24.37 1.49
N LEU A 284 -7.57 24.10 1.66
CA LEU A 284 -7.03 22.73 1.58
C LEU A 284 -7.62 21.79 2.64
N MET A 285 -7.91 22.30 3.83
CA MET A 285 -8.55 21.52 4.91
C MET A 285 -10.02 21.19 4.58
N LEU A 286 -10.76 22.13 4.00
CA LEU A 286 -12.16 21.92 3.64
C LEU A 286 -12.32 20.94 2.48
N SER A 287 -11.35 20.92 1.56
CA SER A 287 -11.30 20.01 0.42
C SER A 287 -10.73 18.61 0.71
N TYR A 288 -10.79 18.15 1.97
CA TYR A 288 -10.07 16.94 2.39
C TYR A 288 -10.57 15.65 1.72
N GLN A 289 -11.85 15.56 1.34
CA GLN A 289 -12.42 14.34 0.75
C GLN A 289 -11.81 14.07 -0.63
N LEU A 290 -11.79 15.10 -1.51
CA LEU A 290 -11.11 15.02 -2.79
C LEU A 290 -9.60 14.82 -2.62
N ALA A 291 -9.01 15.43 -1.59
CA ALA A 291 -7.59 15.25 -1.28
C ALA A 291 -7.25 13.79 -0.94
N GLU A 292 -8.09 13.10 -0.16
CA GLU A 292 -7.90 11.69 0.17
C GLU A 292 -8.03 10.79 -1.06
N ASP A 293 -9.10 10.99 -1.85
CA ASP A 293 -9.36 10.20 -3.06
C ASP A 293 -8.25 10.41 -4.12
N LEU A 294 -7.75 11.64 -4.28
CA LEU A 294 -6.63 11.96 -5.16
C LEU A 294 -5.34 11.23 -4.72
N ALA A 295 -5.01 11.26 -3.43
CA ALA A 295 -3.81 10.59 -2.93
C ALA A 295 -3.89 9.07 -3.11
N ARG A 296 -5.08 8.47 -2.92
CA ARG A 296 -5.33 7.04 -3.19
C ARG A 296 -5.18 6.73 -4.68
N ALA A 297 -5.78 7.54 -5.55
CA ALA A 297 -5.67 7.37 -7.00
C ALA A 297 -4.22 7.45 -7.48
N PHE A 298 -3.44 8.39 -6.96
CA PHE A 298 -2.01 8.52 -7.23
C PHE A 298 -1.23 7.27 -6.83
N THR A 299 -1.50 6.76 -5.63
CA THR A 299 -0.75 5.62 -5.08
C THR A 299 -1.06 4.34 -5.85
N GLU A 300 -2.34 4.09 -6.16
CA GLU A 300 -2.75 2.91 -6.94
C GLU A 300 -2.21 2.94 -8.38
N ARG A 301 -2.22 4.11 -9.04
CA ARG A 301 -1.57 4.30 -10.35
C ARG A 301 -0.07 4.06 -10.28
N THR A 302 0.59 4.60 -9.25
CA THR A 302 2.02 4.42 -9.03
C THR A 302 2.38 2.94 -8.88
N ILE A 303 1.65 2.18 -8.05
CA ILE A 303 1.90 0.74 -7.86
C ILE A 303 1.74 -0.02 -9.18
N LEU A 304 0.66 0.25 -9.93
CA LEU A 304 0.43 -0.37 -11.24
C LEU A 304 1.54 -0.03 -12.25
N GLN A 305 1.96 1.24 -12.30
CA GLN A 305 3.04 1.70 -13.19
C GLN A 305 4.36 1.01 -12.88
N ILE A 306 4.73 0.91 -11.61
CA ILE A 306 5.95 0.22 -11.17
C ILE A 306 5.90 -1.25 -11.57
N PHE A 307 4.78 -1.93 -11.30
CA PHE A 307 4.65 -3.35 -11.64
C PHE A 307 4.69 -3.59 -13.14
N LEU A 308 4.05 -2.75 -13.96
CA LEU A 308 4.11 -2.86 -15.41
C LEU A 308 5.54 -2.69 -15.95
N ALA A 309 6.33 -1.78 -15.37
CA ALA A 309 7.73 -1.64 -15.74
C ALA A 309 8.55 -2.89 -15.40
N ASP A 310 8.32 -3.52 -14.24
CA ASP A 310 8.94 -4.79 -13.90
C ASP A 310 8.47 -5.91 -14.84
N GLU A 311 7.16 -6.01 -15.09
CA GLU A 311 6.54 -7.01 -15.95
C GLU A 311 7.10 -6.92 -17.37
N MET A 312 7.28 -5.73 -17.95
CA MET A 312 7.83 -5.53 -19.29
C MET A 312 9.22 -6.14 -19.49
N ASN A 313 10.03 -6.24 -18.44
CA ASN A 313 11.38 -6.82 -18.50
C ASN A 313 11.38 -8.35 -18.44
N VAL A 314 10.22 -8.98 -18.20
CA VAL A 314 10.09 -10.43 -18.14
C VAL A 314 9.79 -10.98 -19.54
N PRO A 315 10.60 -11.92 -20.06
CA PRO A 315 10.34 -12.59 -21.34
C PRO A 315 9.02 -13.36 -21.33
N SER A 316 8.44 -13.57 -22.51
CA SER A 316 7.24 -14.41 -22.67
C SER A 316 7.49 -15.82 -22.13
N GLY A 317 6.53 -16.35 -21.37
CA GLY A 317 6.63 -17.66 -20.73
C GLY A 317 5.71 -17.76 -19.52
N SER A 318 5.78 -18.89 -18.80
CA SER A 318 4.89 -19.18 -17.66
C SER A 318 4.91 -18.13 -16.56
N LEU A 319 6.09 -17.57 -16.25
CA LEU A 319 6.21 -16.47 -15.29
C LEU A 319 5.44 -15.24 -15.74
N LYS A 320 5.55 -14.86 -17.02
CA LYS A 320 4.83 -13.71 -17.58
C LYS A 320 3.33 -13.88 -17.43
N GLU A 321 2.80 -15.06 -17.76
CA GLU A 321 1.36 -15.35 -17.63
C GLU A 321 0.86 -15.21 -16.19
N VAL A 322 1.61 -15.71 -15.21
CA VAL A 322 1.24 -15.55 -13.79
C VAL A 322 1.30 -14.08 -13.36
N LEU A 323 2.29 -13.31 -13.82
CA LEU A 323 2.37 -11.87 -13.54
C LEU A 323 1.19 -11.10 -14.17
N LEU A 324 0.75 -11.47 -15.38
CA LEU A 324 -0.44 -10.90 -16.03
C LEU A 324 -1.72 -11.17 -15.23
N LEU A 325 -1.87 -12.39 -14.70
CA LEU A 325 -2.98 -12.77 -13.82
C LEU A 325 -2.96 -11.96 -12.52
N LEU A 326 -1.80 -11.85 -11.86
CA LEU A 326 -1.63 -11.07 -10.63
C LEU A 326 -1.95 -9.59 -10.85
N ARG A 327 -1.43 -8.98 -11.93
CA ARG A 327 -1.75 -7.59 -12.30
C ARG A 327 -3.24 -7.41 -12.53
N SER A 328 -3.84 -8.28 -13.35
CA SER A 328 -5.25 -8.16 -13.69
C SER A 328 -6.13 -8.31 -12.44
N LEU A 329 -5.84 -9.29 -11.57
CA LEU A 329 -6.58 -9.48 -10.34
C LEU A 329 -6.44 -8.27 -9.40
N TYR A 330 -5.24 -7.71 -9.26
CA TYR A 330 -5.02 -6.49 -8.49
C TYR A 330 -5.84 -5.31 -9.02
N VAL A 331 -5.82 -5.06 -10.33
CA VAL A 331 -6.54 -3.91 -10.88
C VAL A 331 -8.05 -4.11 -10.75
N MET A 332 -8.55 -5.30 -11.09
CA MET A 332 -9.98 -5.60 -11.00
C MET A 332 -10.49 -5.53 -9.56
N VAL A 333 -9.76 -6.07 -8.58
CA VAL A 333 -10.18 -5.99 -7.18
C VAL A 333 -10.14 -4.55 -6.65
N SER A 334 -9.13 -3.76 -7.04
CA SER A 334 -9.03 -2.35 -6.63
C SER A 334 -10.17 -1.51 -7.21
N ILE A 335 -10.69 -1.89 -8.39
CA ILE A 335 -11.89 -1.26 -8.97
C ILE A 335 -13.16 -1.71 -8.25
N ASP A 336 -13.34 -3.01 -8.01
CA ASP A 336 -14.53 -3.58 -7.34
C ASP A 336 -14.69 -3.07 -5.90
N GLU A 337 -13.57 -2.82 -5.20
CA GLU A 337 -13.56 -2.30 -3.83
C GLU A 337 -13.67 -0.76 -3.75
N SER A 338 -13.29 -0.04 -4.81
CA SER A 338 -13.27 1.42 -4.78
C SER A 338 -14.58 2.03 -5.28
N VAL A 339 -15.27 2.68 -4.35
CA VAL A 339 -16.46 3.50 -4.64
C VAL A 339 -16.17 4.68 -5.57
N SER A 340 -14.91 5.10 -5.72
CA SER A 340 -14.54 6.26 -6.53
C SER A 340 -14.92 6.10 -8.00
N PHE A 341 -14.80 4.88 -8.55
CA PHE A 341 -15.06 4.64 -9.96
C PHE A 341 -16.52 4.87 -10.35
N LEU A 342 -17.44 4.56 -9.44
CA LEU A 342 -18.86 4.84 -9.63
C LEU A 342 -19.22 6.26 -9.21
N ARG A 343 -18.68 6.76 -8.08
CA ARG A 343 -18.96 8.09 -7.52
C ARG A 343 -18.69 9.21 -8.53
N TYR A 344 -17.57 9.13 -9.24
CA TYR A 344 -17.15 10.13 -10.21
C TYR A 344 -17.51 9.76 -11.66
N GLY A 345 -18.25 8.66 -11.87
CA GLY A 345 -18.76 8.27 -13.19
C GLY A 345 -17.72 7.74 -14.17
N TYR A 346 -16.55 7.26 -13.71
CA TYR A 346 -15.55 6.65 -14.60
C TYR A 346 -16.02 5.31 -15.18
N LEU A 347 -16.89 4.60 -14.44
CA LEU A 347 -17.49 3.35 -14.87
C LEU A 347 -19.00 3.38 -14.62
N SER A 348 -19.76 2.84 -15.57
CA SER A 348 -21.19 2.57 -15.42
C SER A 348 -21.43 1.40 -14.44
N ARG A 349 -22.69 1.24 -14.00
CA ARG A 349 -23.09 0.08 -13.18
C ARG A 349 -22.81 -1.26 -13.87
N ASP A 350 -23.07 -1.34 -15.17
CA ASP A 350 -22.82 -2.55 -15.98
C ASP A 350 -21.33 -2.86 -16.08
N ASN A 351 -20.50 -1.82 -16.20
CA ASN A 351 -19.04 -1.98 -16.23
C ASN A 351 -18.51 -2.46 -14.88
N VAL A 352 -19.00 -1.92 -13.77
CA VAL A 352 -18.65 -2.41 -12.42
C VAL A 352 -19.10 -3.86 -12.21
N ALA A 353 -20.30 -4.23 -12.67
CA ALA A 353 -20.76 -5.63 -12.63
C ALA A 353 -19.85 -6.55 -13.45
N SER A 354 -19.39 -6.09 -14.62
CA SER A 354 -18.45 -6.83 -15.47
C SER A 354 -17.09 -7.02 -14.78
N VAL A 355 -16.57 -5.99 -14.13
CA VAL A 355 -15.35 -6.06 -13.30
C VAL A 355 -15.51 -7.09 -12.17
N ARG A 356 -16.63 -7.05 -11.43
CA ARG A 356 -16.90 -7.98 -10.32
C ARG A 356 -16.91 -9.43 -10.77
N ASN A 357 -17.52 -9.72 -11.92
CA ASN A 357 -17.52 -11.05 -12.52
C ASN A 357 -16.11 -11.47 -12.95
N GLU A 358 -15.30 -10.54 -13.44
CA GLU A 358 -13.93 -10.81 -13.85
C GLU A 358 -13.00 -11.12 -12.66
N VAL A 359 -13.22 -10.49 -11.50
CA VAL A 359 -12.51 -10.84 -10.25
C VAL A 359 -12.68 -12.32 -9.91
N LEU A 360 -13.89 -12.86 -10.03
CA LEU A 360 -14.17 -14.27 -9.73
C LEU A 360 -13.44 -15.21 -10.69
N LYS A 361 -13.44 -14.91 -11.99
CA LYS A 361 -12.69 -15.70 -12.99
C LYS A 361 -11.19 -15.70 -12.71
N LEU A 362 -10.63 -14.52 -12.46
CA LEU A 362 -9.20 -14.35 -12.15
C LEU A 362 -8.81 -15.07 -10.85
N CYS A 363 -9.69 -15.13 -9.85
CA CYS A 363 -9.46 -15.96 -8.66
C CYS A 363 -9.36 -17.45 -9.03
N SER A 364 -10.32 -17.97 -9.80
CA SER A 364 -10.31 -19.37 -10.25
C SER A 364 -9.05 -19.70 -11.07
N GLU A 365 -8.62 -18.79 -11.96
CA GLU A 365 -7.43 -18.95 -12.79
C GLU A 365 -6.12 -18.85 -11.98
N LEU A 366 -6.07 -18.02 -10.93
CA LEU A 366 -4.88 -17.88 -10.09
C LEU A 366 -4.74 -19.02 -9.07
N LYS A 367 -5.86 -19.62 -8.62
CA LYS A 367 -5.89 -20.73 -7.65
C LYS A 367 -4.85 -21.84 -7.92
N PRO A 368 -4.74 -22.45 -9.12
CA PRO A 368 -3.74 -23.50 -9.38
C PRO A 368 -2.28 -23.03 -9.21
N HIS A 369 -2.03 -21.72 -9.27
CA HIS A 369 -0.70 -21.13 -9.08
C HIS A 369 -0.45 -20.66 -7.64
N ALA A 370 -1.46 -20.65 -6.76
CA ALA A 370 -1.36 -20.03 -5.44
C ALA A 370 -0.20 -20.58 -4.60
N LEU A 371 0.01 -21.90 -4.60
CA LEU A 371 1.12 -22.54 -3.87
C LEU A 371 2.48 -22.12 -4.42
N ALA A 372 2.62 -22.07 -5.75
CA ALA A 372 3.87 -21.66 -6.39
C ALA A 372 4.18 -20.18 -6.10
N VAL A 373 3.17 -19.31 -6.14
CA VAL A 373 3.31 -17.89 -5.80
C VAL A 373 3.77 -17.73 -4.35
N VAL A 374 3.11 -18.36 -3.36
CA VAL A 374 3.55 -18.20 -1.96
C VAL A 374 4.89 -18.86 -1.67
N SER A 375 5.22 -19.94 -2.37
CA SER A 375 6.53 -20.60 -2.24
C SER A 375 7.66 -19.75 -2.85
N SER A 376 7.37 -18.98 -3.92
CA SER A 376 8.32 -18.05 -4.53
C SER A 376 8.76 -16.91 -3.61
N PHE A 377 8.06 -16.69 -2.48
CA PHE A 377 8.46 -15.69 -1.50
C PHE A 377 9.78 -16.05 -0.79
N GLY A 378 10.21 -17.32 -0.84
CA GLY A 378 11.48 -17.76 -0.28
C GLY A 378 11.56 -17.59 1.24
N ILE A 379 10.42 -17.69 1.93
CA ILE A 379 10.34 -17.55 3.38
C ILE A 379 10.92 -18.84 4.00
N PRO A 380 11.98 -18.77 4.82
CA PRO A 380 12.50 -19.95 5.50
C PRO A 380 11.45 -20.53 6.45
N ASP A 381 11.38 -21.86 6.53
CA ASP A 381 10.32 -22.57 7.27
C ASP A 381 10.23 -22.16 8.75
N ALA A 382 11.35 -21.79 9.38
CA ALA A 382 11.40 -21.30 10.76
C ALA A 382 10.57 -20.02 11.01
N PHE A 383 10.30 -19.24 9.97
CA PHE A 383 9.45 -18.04 10.04
C PHE A 383 7.98 -18.32 9.79
N LEU A 384 7.64 -19.52 9.31
CA LEU A 384 6.25 -19.95 9.11
C LEU A 384 5.71 -20.61 10.39
N SER A 385 4.39 -20.74 10.45
CA SER A 385 3.69 -21.47 11.51
C SER A 385 3.51 -22.96 11.18
N PRO A 386 3.19 -23.81 12.16
CA PRO A 386 2.76 -25.19 11.91
C PRO A 386 1.62 -25.32 10.87
N LEU A 387 0.73 -24.33 10.77
CA LEU A 387 -0.32 -24.30 9.74
C LEU A 387 0.18 -24.38 8.29
N ALA A 388 1.43 -24.01 8.05
CA ALA A 388 2.03 -24.06 6.71
C ALA A 388 2.53 -25.47 6.33
N PHE A 389 2.46 -26.43 7.26
CA PHE A 389 2.99 -27.79 7.14
C PHE A 389 1.93 -28.81 7.60
N ASP A 390 2.33 -29.86 8.33
CA ASP A 390 1.40 -30.80 8.96
C ASP A 390 0.78 -30.21 10.24
N TRP A 391 -0.29 -29.46 10.05
CA TRP A 391 -1.04 -28.86 11.14
C TRP A 391 -1.86 -29.86 11.96
N ILE A 392 -2.08 -31.08 11.45
CA ILE A 392 -2.79 -32.15 12.16
C ILE A 392 -1.86 -32.77 13.18
N GLU A 393 -0.65 -33.15 12.76
CA GLU A 393 0.39 -33.67 13.63
C GLU A 393 0.75 -32.65 14.73
N ALA A 394 0.94 -31.38 14.37
CA ALA A 394 1.24 -30.33 15.34
C ALA A 394 0.13 -30.18 16.41
N ASN A 395 -1.13 -30.33 16.03
CA ASN A 395 -2.24 -30.32 16.99
C ASN A 395 -2.25 -31.57 17.89
N ALA A 396 -1.89 -32.74 17.37
CA ALA A 396 -1.82 -33.96 18.18
C ALA A 396 -0.72 -33.88 19.26
N LEU A 397 0.43 -33.31 18.92
CA LEU A 397 1.56 -33.13 19.84
C LEU A 397 1.24 -32.13 20.97
N SER A 398 0.49 -31.06 20.67
CA SER A 398 0.09 -30.08 21.68
C SER A 398 -0.90 -30.63 22.71
N THR A 399 -1.70 -31.65 22.36
CA THR A 399 -2.64 -32.30 23.30
C THR A 399 -2.00 -33.35 24.20
N GLY A 400 -0.82 -33.88 23.86
CA GLY A 400 -0.13 -34.93 24.61
C GLY A 400 0.84 -34.43 25.69
N SER A 401 0.94 -33.11 25.89
CA SER A 401 1.95 -32.45 26.73
C SER A 401 1.38 -31.79 27.99
N HIS A 402 0.35 -32.39 28.60
CA HIS A 402 -0.28 -31.91 29.83
C HIS A 402 -0.23 -32.96 30.95
#